data_AF-A0AAJ1CGG5-F1
#
_entry.id   AF-A0AAJ1CGG5-F1
#
_cell.length_a   1.000
_cell.length_b   1.000
_cell.length_c   1.000
_cell.angle_alpha   90.00
_cell.angle_beta   90.00
_cell.angle_gamma   90.00
#
_symmetry.space_group_name_H-M   'P 1'
#
loop_
_entity.id
_entity.type
_entity.pdbx_description
1 polymer ?
#
loop_
_entity_poly.entity_id
_entity_poly.type
_entity_poly.pdbx_seq_one_letter_code
_entity_poly.pdbx_strand_id
1 'polypeptide(L)'
;MKTIEERAQEYAHQYRRDAHDLKGERADAAFAAYCQGAEDEHKELTRWYDPKEELPDGNRDVLIKTTLCTKYRIAFYKANETRNYHWHENNGAIDDDMVIGWREIQE
;
A
#
# COMPACT_ATOMS: atom_id res chain seq x y z
N MET A 1 -11.36 -2.14 2.83
CA MET A 1 -10.00 -2.67 2.78
C MET A 1 -9.82 -3.59 3.97
N LYS A 2 -9.25 -4.79 3.80
CA LYS A 2 -8.94 -5.68 4.93
C LYS A 2 -7.76 -5.11 5.72
N THR A 3 -7.76 -5.22 7.05
CA THR A 3 -6.62 -4.77 7.87
C THR A 3 -5.40 -5.68 7.67
N ILE A 4 -4.23 -5.23 8.10
CA ILE A 4 -3.02 -6.07 8.09
C ILE A 4 -3.26 -7.34 8.92
N GLU A 5 -3.94 -7.26 10.07
CA GLU A 5 -4.21 -8.44 10.88
C GLU A 5 -5.19 -9.41 10.21
N GLU A 6 -6.23 -8.90 9.53
CA GLU A 6 -7.17 -9.74 8.80
C GLU A 6 -6.48 -10.48 7.64
N ARG A 7 -5.58 -9.82 6.92
CA ARG A 7 -4.78 -10.42 5.85
C ARG A 7 -3.77 -11.43 6.40
N ALA A 8 -3.07 -11.08 7.48
CA ALA A 8 -2.14 -11.98 8.16
C ALA A 8 -2.86 -13.22 8.74
N GLN A 9 -4.07 -13.05 9.28
CA GLN A 9 -4.88 -14.12 9.82
C GLN A 9 -5.43 -15.02 8.70
N GLU A 10 -5.94 -14.46 7.59
CA GLU A 10 -6.36 -15.22 6.40
C GLU A 10 -5.19 -16.03 5.82
N TYR A 11 -4.03 -15.40 5.68
CA TYR A 11 -2.79 -16.03 5.26
C TYR A 11 -2.40 -17.18 6.20
N ALA A 12 -2.39 -16.94 7.52
CA ALA A 12 -2.08 -17.98 8.50
C ALA A 12 -3.12 -19.13 8.48
N HIS A 13 -4.41 -18.84 8.31
CA HIS A 13 -5.46 -19.86 8.29
C HIS A 13 -5.45 -20.71 7.02
N GLN A 14 -5.09 -20.14 5.87
CA GLN A 14 -4.98 -20.88 4.61
C GLN A 14 -3.88 -21.94 4.69
N TYR A 15 -2.76 -21.65 5.34
CA TYR A 15 -1.57 -22.52 5.31
C TYR A 15 -1.31 -23.33 6.60
N ARG A 16 -1.91 -22.97 7.75
CA ARG A 16 -1.83 -23.76 8.99
C ARG A 16 -2.51 -25.13 8.87
N ARG A 17 -3.43 -25.30 7.91
CA ARG A 17 -4.05 -26.59 7.59
C ARG A 17 -3.13 -27.53 6.81
N ASP A 18 -2.20 -26.97 6.02
CA ASP A 18 -1.36 -27.73 5.10
C ASP A 18 0.03 -28.06 5.68
N ALA A 19 0.57 -27.22 6.57
CA ALA A 19 1.96 -27.33 7.04
C ALA A 19 2.20 -28.36 8.16
N HIS A 20 1.20 -28.73 8.95
CA HIS A 20 1.39 -29.55 10.16
C HIS A 20 1.82 -31.00 9.87
N ASP A 21 1.62 -31.48 8.63
CA ASP A 21 1.96 -32.85 8.20
C ASP A 21 3.10 -32.93 7.16
N LEU A 22 3.71 -31.80 6.78
CA LEU A 22 4.77 -31.78 5.75
C LEU A 22 6.16 -32.05 6.36
N LYS A 23 6.90 -32.98 5.76
CA LYS A 23 8.30 -33.31 6.11
C LYS A 23 9.16 -33.35 4.84
N GLY A 24 10.45 -33.07 4.98
CA GLY A 24 11.42 -33.11 3.87
C GLY A 24 11.18 -32.02 2.82
N GLU A 25 11.45 -32.30 1.54
CA GLU A 25 11.32 -31.34 0.41
C GLU A 25 9.97 -30.62 0.33
N ARG A 26 8.90 -31.23 0.84
CA ARG A 26 7.57 -30.62 0.93
C ARG A 26 7.49 -29.48 1.95
N ALA A 27 8.21 -29.58 3.06
CA ALA A 27 8.33 -28.50 4.03
C ALA A 27 9.16 -27.34 3.46
N ASP A 28 10.22 -27.65 2.71
CA ASP A 28 11.07 -26.64 2.05
C ASP A 28 10.31 -25.89 0.96
N ALA A 29 9.51 -26.60 0.14
CA ALA A 29 8.65 -25.98 -0.86
C ALA A 29 7.57 -25.07 -0.23
N ALA A 30 6.99 -25.49 0.89
CA ALA A 30 6.03 -24.67 1.63
C ALA A 30 6.68 -23.41 2.24
N PHE A 31 7.90 -23.53 2.75
CA PHE A 31 8.68 -22.38 3.24
C PHE A 31 9.05 -21.41 2.12
N ALA A 32 9.47 -21.91 0.95
CA ALA A 32 9.77 -21.07 -0.21
C ALA A 32 8.52 -20.33 -0.71
N ALA A 33 7.37 -21.01 -0.79
CA ALA A 33 6.09 -20.38 -1.13
C ALA A 33 5.70 -19.31 -0.10
N TYR A 34 6.00 -19.54 1.19
CA TYR A 34 5.78 -18.55 2.24
C TYR A 34 6.59 -17.28 2.00
N CYS A 35 7.90 -17.42 1.79
CA CYS A 35 8.78 -16.29 1.51
C CYS A 35 8.33 -15.53 0.27
N GLN A 36 7.95 -16.24 -0.80
CA GLN A 36 7.45 -15.61 -2.02
C GLN A 36 6.17 -14.80 -1.77
N GLY A 37 5.21 -15.36 -1.05
CA GLY A 37 3.98 -14.66 -0.70
C GLY A 37 4.23 -13.40 0.14
N ALA A 38 5.14 -13.48 1.12
CA ALA A 38 5.53 -12.34 1.94
C ALA A 38 6.25 -11.25 1.12
N GLU A 39 7.10 -11.63 0.18
CA GLU A 39 7.76 -10.69 -0.74
C GLU A 39 6.76 -9.99 -1.66
N ASP A 40 5.80 -10.74 -2.21
CA ASP A 40 4.80 -10.19 -3.12
C ASP A 40 3.84 -9.25 -2.38
N GLU A 41 3.41 -9.61 -1.17
CA GLU A 41 2.62 -8.71 -0.33
C GLU A 41 3.42 -7.45 0.05
N HIS A 42 4.70 -7.58 0.42
CA HIS A 42 5.55 -6.42 0.68
C HIS A 42 5.68 -5.52 -0.55
N LYS A 43 5.84 -6.08 -1.76
CA LYS A 43 5.88 -5.29 -3.00
C LYS A 43 4.59 -4.51 -3.21
N GLU A 44 3.43 -5.14 -3.02
CA GLU A 44 2.14 -4.48 -3.17
C GLU A 44 1.92 -3.38 -2.12
N LEU A 45 2.23 -3.65 -0.84
CA LEU A 45 2.05 -2.68 0.25
C LEU A 45 3.02 -1.49 0.16
N THR A 46 4.18 -1.67 -0.49
CA THR A 46 5.18 -0.60 -0.67
C THR A 46 5.16 0.04 -2.06
N ARG A 47 4.24 -0.40 -2.93
CA ARG A 47 4.07 0.12 -4.29
C ARG A 47 3.72 1.61 -4.27
N TRP A 48 4.33 2.34 -5.19
CA TRP A 48 3.96 3.73 -5.49
C TRP A 48 3.11 3.77 -6.76
N TYR A 49 2.01 4.51 -6.70
CA TYR A 49 1.11 4.81 -7.80
C TYR A 49 1.48 6.14 -8.43
N ASP A 50 1.38 6.23 -9.76
CA ASP A 50 1.53 7.51 -10.47
C ASP A 50 0.22 8.31 -10.32
N PRO A 51 0.24 9.50 -9.68
CA PRO A 51 -0.93 10.36 -9.52
C PRO A 51 -1.59 10.79 -10.84
N LYS A 52 -0.91 10.61 -11.99
CA LYS A 52 -1.45 10.91 -13.33
C LYS A 52 -2.22 9.74 -13.94
N GLU A 53 -1.97 8.52 -13.48
CA GLU A 53 -2.66 7.31 -13.93
C GLU A 53 -3.80 6.92 -12.98
N GLU A 54 -3.55 7.01 -11.68
CA GLU A 54 -4.48 6.60 -10.63
C GLU A 54 -4.41 7.58 -9.46
N LEU A 55 -5.57 7.93 -8.90
CA LEU A 55 -5.69 8.82 -7.75
C LEU A 55 -6.19 8.02 -6.55
N PRO A 56 -5.75 8.36 -5.33
CA PRO A 56 -6.26 7.70 -4.14
C PRO A 56 -7.73 8.03 -3.92
N ASP A 57 -8.39 7.20 -3.12
CA ASP A 57 -9.73 7.51 -2.62
C ASP A 57 -9.75 8.88 -1.93
N GLY A 58 -10.76 9.67 -2.28
CA GLY A 58 -10.88 11.06 -1.83
C GLY A 58 -10.93 11.16 -0.30
N ASN A 59 -10.23 12.16 0.24
CA ASN A 59 -10.11 12.47 1.68
C ASN A 59 -9.43 11.37 2.52
N ARG A 60 -8.76 10.38 1.90
CA ARG A 60 -7.93 9.43 2.64
C ARG A 60 -6.48 9.91 2.71
N ASP A 61 -5.89 9.82 3.89
CA ASP A 61 -4.47 10.11 4.08
C ASP A 61 -3.60 9.06 3.39
N VAL A 62 -2.66 9.52 2.58
CA VAL A 62 -1.70 8.72 1.85
C VAL A 62 -0.30 9.31 2.02
N LEU A 63 0.72 8.49 1.80
CA LEU A 63 2.09 8.97 1.66
C LEU A 63 2.29 9.48 0.24
N ILE A 64 2.86 10.67 0.10
CA ILE A 64 3.23 11.25 -1.18
C ILE A 64 4.73 11.47 -1.30
N LYS A 65 5.22 11.37 -2.53
CA LYS A 65 6.55 11.80 -2.95
C LYS A 65 6.40 13.05 -3.80
N THR A 66 7.19 14.07 -3.49
CA THR A 66 7.18 15.33 -4.25
C THR A 66 8.50 15.58 -4.96
N THR A 67 8.47 16.40 -6.01
CA THR A 67 9.67 16.83 -6.74
C THR A 67 10.63 17.65 -5.87
N LEU A 68 10.11 18.38 -4.89
CA LEU A 68 10.86 19.36 -4.10
C LEU A 68 11.42 18.82 -2.78
N CYS A 69 11.02 17.62 -2.33
CA CYS A 69 11.42 17.08 -1.03
C CYS A 69 12.15 15.75 -1.14
N THR A 70 13.21 15.61 -0.35
CA THR A 70 13.91 14.34 -0.13
C THR A 70 13.17 13.40 0.84
N LYS A 71 12.11 13.88 1.50
CA LYS A 71 11.30 13.11 2.46
C LYS A 71 9.85 12.94 1.96
N TYR A 72 9.24 11.82 2.33
CA TYR A 72 7.81 11.57 2.11
C TYR A 72 6.95 12.47 3.02
N ARG A 73 5.76 12.83 2.55
CA ARG A 73 4.77 13.61 3.30
C ARG A 73 3.46 12.85 3.40
N ILE A 74 2.65 13.17 4.40
CA ILE A 74 1.26 12.70 4.49
C ILE A 74 0.37 13.78 3.88
N ALA A 75 -0.46 13.37 2.94
CA ALA A 75 -1.41 14.24 2.26
C ALA A 75 -2.65 13.44 1.88
N PHE A 76 -3.73 14.11 1.56
CA PHE A 76 -4.93 13.48 1.00
C PHE A 76 -5.32 14.17 -0.30
N TYR A 77 -5.99 13.44 -1.18
CA TYR A 77 -6.53 14.01 -2.41
C TYR A 77 -7.98 14.44 -2.18
N LYS A 78 -8.29 15.71 -2.42
CA LYS A 78 -9.64 16.23 -2.20
C LYS A 78 -10.37 16.36 -3.54
N ALA A 79 -11.34 15.47 -3.76
CA ALA A 79 -12.30 15.61 -4.85
C ALA A 79 -13.47 16.50 -4.41
N ASN A 80 -13.46 17.78 -4.79
CA ASN A 80 -14.61 18.67 -4.56
C ASN A 80 -15.52 18.71 -5.79
N GLU A 81 -16.84 18.81 -5.56
CA GLU A 81 -17.90 18.93 -6.58
C GLU A 81 -17.70 20.12 -7.55
N THR A 82 -16.91 21.12 -7.15
CA THR A 82 -16.62 22.35 -7.90
C THR A 82 -15.31 22.33 -8.70
N ARG A 83 -14.75 21.15 -9.00
CA ARG A 83 -13.61 20.93 -9.94
C ARG A 83 -12.22 21.41 -9.51
N ASN A 84 -12.03 21.85 -8.28
CA ASN A 84 -10.69 22.10 -7.75
C ASN A 84 -10.19 20.82 -7.07
N TYR A 85 -9.77 19.86 -7.88
CA TYR A 85 -9.13 18.64 -7.42
C TYR A 85 -7.68 18.95 -7.09
N HIS A 86 -7.31 18.83 -5.82
CA HIS A 86 -5.95 19.13 -5.40
C HIS A 86 -5.47 18.19 -4.31
N TRP A 87 -4.16 18.01 -4.27
CA TRP A 87 -3.48 17.46 -3.12
C TRP A 87 -3.51 18.44 -1.95
N HIS A 88 -3.75 17.94 -0.75
CA HIS A 88 -3.76 18.75 0.46
C HIS A 88 -2.88 18.12 1.54
N GLU A 89 -1.99 18.93 2.11
CA GLU A 89 -1.37 18.68 3.41
C GLU A 89 -2.12 19.51 4.46
N ASN A 90 -2.04 19.14 5.75
CA ASN A 90 -2.77 19.81 6.85
C ASN A 90 -2.70 21.36 6.83
N ASN A 91 -1.68 21.95 6.21
CA ASN A 91 -1.46 23.39 6.14
C ASN A 91 -1.77 24.05 4.76
N GLY A 92 -2.25 23.32 3.76
CA GLY A 92 -2.57 23.93 2.46
C GLY A 92 -2.63 22.98 1.27
N ALA A 93 -3.04 23.54 0.12
CA ALA A 93 -2.99 22.82 -1.15
C ALA A 93 -1.54 22.66 -1.62
N ILE A 94 -1.27 21.50 -2.22
CA ILE A 94 -0.03 21.19 -2.93
C ILE A 94 -0.38 21.20 -4.42
N ASP A 95 0.53 21.76 -5.21
CA ASP A 95 0.42 21.70 -6.67
C ASP A 95 0.48 20.24 -7.14
N ASP A 96 -0.48 19.85 -7.99
CA ASP A 96 -0.63 18.48 -8.47
C ASP A 96 0.62 18.04 -9.25
N ASP A 97 1.25 18.96 -9.99
CA ASP A 97 2.48 18.68 -10.74
C ASP A 97 3.70 18.44 -9.84
N MET A 98 3.63 18.82 -8.56
CA MET A 98 4.69 18.52 -7.60
C MET A 98 4.61 17.11 -7.06
N VAL A 99 3.45 16.45 -7.12
CA VAL A 99 3.30 15.07 -6.64
C VAL A 99 3.67 14.11 -7.76
N ILE A 100 4.67 13.26 -7.50
CA ILE A 100 5.22 12.31 -8.49
C ILE A 100 4.99 10.85 -8.10
N GLY A 101 4.30 10.63 -6.99
CA GLY A 101 3.96 9.30 -6.52
C GLY A 101 3.15 9.39 -5.25
N TRP A 102 2.18 8.50 -5.10
CA TRP A 102 1.48 8.29 -3.84
C TRP A 102 1.43 6.81 -3.49
N ARG A 103 1.26 6.49 -2.20
CA ARG A 103 1.00 5.13 -1.74
C ARG A 103 0.13 5.14 -0.50
N GLU A 104 -0.66 4.10 -0.33
CA GLU A 104 -1.52 3.97 0.83
C GLU A 104 -0.73 3.83 2.14
N ILE A 105 -1.28 4.41 3.20
CA ILE A 105 -0.86 4.13 4.57
C ILE A 105 -1.69 2.93 5.04
N GLN A 106 -0.98 1.87 5.43
CA GLN A 106 -1.60 0.68 5.99
C GLN A 106 -1.70 0.89 7.51
N GLU A 107 -2.92 0.73 8.06
CA GLU A 107 -3.21 0.78 9.49
C GLU A 107 -3.07 -0.61 10.14
#